data_AF-E3BHC1-F1
#
_entry.id   AF-E3BHC1-F1
#
_cell.length_a   1.000
_cell.length_b   1.000
_cell.length_c   1.000
_cell.angle_alpha   90.00
_cell.angle_beta   90.00
_cell.angle_gamma   90.00
#
_symmetry.space_group_name_H-M   'P 1'
#
loop_
_entity.id
_entity.type
_entity.pdbx_description
1 polymer ?
#
loop_
_entity_poly.entity_id
_entity_poly.type
_entity_poly.pdbx_seq_one_letter_code
_entity_poly.pdbx_strand_id
1 'polypeptide(L)'
;MKNIKIAQCFCLTLFASTLTFASDNFNIKEILSGENVEQFALGDTDGDGRDEIIYLNSYGQMKIAENYTNSRDITDLSDSTWFLTNNWKLEFQDIRFPGEEIRTIFSYIQNGQVYKSGVGLASVKDGKIEVNINGYSGNPAVTIHYLSIANGKMEGFFKDIVYSNSRVYTFTATKQ
;
A
#
# COMPACT_ATOMS: atom_id res chain seq x y z
N MET A 1 -32.27 -36.34 45.75
CA MET A 1 -32.30 -35.27 44.72
C MET A 1 -30.89 -35.18 44.13
N LYS A 2 -30.72 -35.51 42.85
CA LYS A 2 -29.40 -35.56 42.17
C LYS A 2 -29.04 -34.15 41.68
N ASN A 3 -27.91 -33.62 42.15
CA ASN A 3 -27.35 -32.35 41.68
C ASN A 3 -26.69 -32.56 40.31
N ILE A 4 -27.32 -32.06 39.25
CA ILE A 4 -26.76 -32.03 37.90
C ILE A 4 -25.79 -30.85 37.83
N LYS A 5 -24.49 -31.13 37.71
CA LYS A 5 -23.48 -30.12 37.37
C LYS A 5 -23.56 -29.86 35.86
N ILE A 6 -24.03 -28.68 35.48
CA ILE A 6 -23.96 -28.20 34.09
C ILE A 6 -22.52 -27.74 33.86
N ALA A 7 -21.73 -28.57 33.18
CA ALA A 7 -20.45 -28.14 32.65
C ALA A 7 -20.72 -27.29 31.40
N GLN A 8 -20.57 -25.98 31.54
CA GLN A 8 -20.64 -25.05 30.42
C GLN A 8 -19.33 -25.15 29.63
N CYS A 9 -19.34 -25.93 28.56
CA CYS A 9 -18.26 -25.93 27.57
C CYS A 9 -18.27 -24.59 26.82
N PHE A 10 -17.33 -23.72 27.15
CA PHE A 10 -17.00 -22.55 26.34
C PHE A 10 -16.32 -23.04 25.06
N CYS A 11 -17.09 -23.19 23.97
CA CYS A 11 -16.53 -23.47 22.66
C CYS A 11 -15.93 -22.17 22.13
N LEU A 12 -14.63 -21.97 22.35
CA LEU A 12 -13.88 -20.89 21.73
C LEU A 12 -13.70 -21.24 20.24
N THR A 13 -14.58 -20.70 19.39
CA THR A 13 -14.44 -20.85 17.93
C THR A 13 -13.29 -19.97 17.47
N LEU A 14 -12.12 -20.59 17.28
CA LEU A 14 -10.97 -19.97 16.62
C LEU A 14 -11.30 -19.86 15.12
N PHE A 15 -11.59 -18.67 14.62
CA PHE A 15 -11.64 -18.43 13.18
C PHE A 15 -10.20 -18.48 12.66
N ALA A 16 -9.79 -19.62 12.10
CA ALA A 16 -8.59 -19.69 11.28
C ALA A 16 -8.90 -19.04 9.92
N SER A 17 -8.87 -17.72 9.85
CA SER A 17 -8.81 -17.03 8.56
C SER A 17 -7.40 -17.23 8.01
N THR A 18 -7.25 -18.08 7.00
CA THR A 18 -6.03 -18.12 6.20
C THR A 18 -5.95 -16.79 5.45
N LEU A 19 -5.21 -15.83 6.02
CA LEU A 19 -4.73 -14.68 5.29
C LEU A 19 -3.78 -15.21 4.22
N THR A 20 -4.28 -15.41 3.01
CA THR A 20 -3.42 -15.53 1.83
C THR A 20 -2.84 -14.15 1.60
N PHE A 21 -1.70 -13.85 2.23
CA PHE A 21 -0.85 -12.76 1.79
C PHE A 21 -0.45 -13.07 0.35
N ALA A 22 -0.72 -12.17 -0.58
CA ALA A 22 -0.08 -12.21 -1.89
C ALA A 22 1.42 -12.16 -1.60
N SER A 23 2.13 -13.28 -1.78
CA SER A 23 3.57 -13.34 -1.58
C SER A 23 4.28 -12.78 -2.81
N ASP A 24 4.11 -11.49 -3.06
CA ASP A 24 5.09 -10.75 -3.86
C ASP A 24 6.04 -10.14 -2.84
N ASN A 25 7.12 -10.90 -2.61
CA ASN A 25 8.11 -10.69 -1.58
C ASN A 25 8.65 -9.26 -1.67
N PHE A 26 8.33 -8.43 -0.67
CA PHE A 26 9.12 -7.24 -0.37
C PHE A 26 10.57 -7.70 -0.14
N ASN A 27 11.38 -7.60 -1.19
CA ASN A 27 12.73 -8.12 -1.18
C ASN A 27 13.69 -7.01 -0.76
N ILE A 28 13.92 -6.93 0.55
CA ILE A 28 14.82 -5.93 1.12
C ILE A 28 16.23 -5.99 0.52
N LYS A 29 16.66 -7.16 0.02
CA LYS A 29 17.98 -7.33 -0.61
C LYS A 29 18.05 -6.71 -2.00
N GLU A 30 16.92 -6.56 -2.69
CA GLU A 30 16.86 -5.82 -3.95
C GLU A 30 16.89 -4.31 -3.71
N ILE A 31 16.21 -3.84 -2.65
CA ILE A 31 16.16 -2.42 -2.29
C ILE A 31 17.51 -1.94 -1.77
N LEU A 32 18.13 -2.72 -0.89
CA LEU A 32 19.43 -2.46 -0.28
C LEU A 32 20.51 -3.35 -0.90
N SER A 33 20.52 -3.43 -2.23
CA SER A 33 21.51 -4.23 -2.95
C SER A 33 22.93 -3.70 -2.64
N GLY A 34 23.78 -4.58 -2.10
CA GLY A 34 25.12 -4.24 -1.62
C GLY A 34 25.27 -4.16 -0.10
N GLU A 35 24.17 -4.11 0.66
CA GLU A 35 24.22 -4.02 2.13
C GLU A 35 24.28 -5.38 2.84
N ASN A 36 24.10 -6.51 2.12
CA ASN A 36 24.09 -7.86 2.70
C ASN A 36 23.19 -7.99 3.93
N VAL A 37 21.92 -7.59 3.77
CA VAL A 37 20.92 -7.58 4.85
C VAL A 37 20.61 -9.01 5.34
N GLU A 38 20.75 -9.22 6.65
CA GLU A 38 20.38 -10.47 7.34
C GLU A 38 19.03 -10.37 8.04
N GLN A 39 18.75 -9.24 8.68
CA GLN A 39 17.49 -8.97 9.37
C GLN A 39 17.05 -7.54 9.09
N PHE A 40 15.75 -7.29 9.08
CA PHE A 40 15.20 -5.95 8.95
C PHE A 40 13.90 -5.81 9.73
N ALA A 41 13.59 -4.56 10.06
CA ALA A 41 12.31 -4.08 10.56
C ALA A 41 11.93 -2.80 9.82
N LEU A 42 10.65 -2.47 9.85
CA LEU A 42 10.12 -1.22 9.34
C LEU A 42 9.65 -0.37 10.52
N GLY A 43 9.87 0.93 10.46
CA GLY A 43 9.30 1.85 11.43
C GLY A 43 9.69 3.30 11.16
N ASP A 44 8.77 4.21 11.46
CA ASP A 44 8.98 5.65 11.43
C ASP A 44 9.95 6.07 12.55
N THR A 45 11.19 6.39 12.16
CA THR A 45 12.28 6.74 13.09
C THR A 45 12.51 8.23 13.22
N ASP A 46 12.01 9.04 12.27
CA ASP A 46 12.18 10.50 12.26
C ASP A 46 10.89 11.28 12.59
N GLY A 47 9.76 10.58 12.69
CA GLY A 47 8.45 11.12 13.08
C GLY A 47 7.67 11.77 11.93
N ASP A 48 8.04 11.51 10.68
CA ASP A 48 7.39 12.11 9.51
C ASP A 48 6.21 11.30 8.95
N GLY A 49 5.87 10.19 9.60
CA GLY A 49 4.76 9.31 9.27
C GLY A 49 5.11 8.23 8.25
N ARG A 50 6.37 8.17 7.78
CA ARG A 50 6.85 7.16 6.83
C ARG A 50 7.77 6.18 7.53
N ASP A 51 7.61 4.90 7.21
CA ASP A 51 8.49 3.90 7.77
C ASP A 51 9.85 3.92 7.08
N GLU A 52 10.93 3.98 7.86
CA GLU A 52 12.28 3.65 7.43
C GLU A 52 12.52 2.14 7.45
N ILE A 53 13.59 1.71 6.77
CA ILE A 53 14.11 0.36 6.92
C ILE A 53 15.24 0.38 7.94
N ILE A 54 15.02 -0.27 9.08
CA ILE A 54 16.06 -0.54 10.08
C ILE A 54 16.59 -1.94 9.81
N TYR A 55 17.89 -2.11 9.59
CA TYR A 55 18.44 -3.40 9.21
C TYR A 55 19.77 -3.73 9.87
N LEU A 56 20.01 -5.03 10.01
CA LEU A 56 21.27 -5.64 10.42
C LEU A 56 21.94 -6.24 9.19
N ASN A 57 23.17 -5.83 8.90
CA ASN A 57 23.96 -6.48 7.86
C ASN A 57 24.78 -7.66 8.38
N SER A 58 25.34 -8.46 7.48
CA SER A 58 26.18 -9.62 7.80
C SER A 58 27.49 -9.28 8.52
N TYR A 59 27.85 -7.99 8.61
CA TYR A 59 28.98 -7.50 9.40
C TYR A 59 28.58 -7.15 10.86
N GLY A 60 27.31 -7.36 11.22
CA GLY A 60 26.78 -7.06 12.56
C GLY A 60 26.48 -5.58 12.80
N GLN A 61 26.38 -4.76 11.74
CA GLN A 61 26.08 -3.34 11.85
C GLN A 61 24.58 -3.08 11.74
N MET A 62 24.03 -2.33 12.70
CA MET A 62 22.69 -1.77 12.60
C MET A 62 22.74 -0.46 11.80
N LYS A 63 21.91 -0.36 10.76
CA LYS A 63 21.81 0.82 9.89
C LYS A 63 20.33 1.16 9.66
N ILE A 64 20.09 2.42 9.31
CA ILE A 64 18.79 2.90 8.86
C ILE A 64 18.95 3.30 7.40
N ALA A 65 18.11 2.76 6.52
CA ALA A 65 17.93 3.30 5.19
C ALA A 65 16.71 4.23 5.24
N GLU A 66 17.01 5.52 5.14
CA GLU A 66 16.01 6.57 5.14
C GLU A 66 15.08 6.41 3.93
N ASN A 67 13.77 6.50 4.16
CA ASN A 67 12.76 6.38 3.13
C ASN A 67 12.59 7.72 2.38
N TYR A 68 13.68 8.24 1.81
CA TYR A 68 13.63 9.40 0.89
C TYR A 68 12.96 9.06 -0.44
N THR A 69 12.63 7.80 -0.67
CA THR A 69 11.95 7.36 -1.88
C THR A 69 10.53 7.90 -1.99
N ASN A 70 9.91 8.23 -0.85
CA ASN A 70 8.66 8.96 -0.77
C ASN A 70 8.94 10.45 -0.96
N SER A 71 8.49 11.02 -2.08
CA SER A 71 8.38 12.48 -2.17
C SER A 71 7.54 13.00 -1.00
N ARG A 72 8.00 14.08 -0.36
CA ARG A 72 7.20 14.84 0.61
C ARG A 72 6.07 15.61 -0.06
N ASP A 73 6.19 15.84 -1.37
CA ASP A 73 5.20 16.54 -2.18
C ASP A 73 4.49 15.55 -3.10
N ILE A 74 3.16 15.48 -2.96
CA ILE A 74 2.29 14.70 -3.84
C ILE A 74 2.52 15.06 -5.32
N THR A 75 3.05 16.24 -5.63
CA THR A 75 3.30 16.72 -7.01
C THR A 75 4.35 15.96 -7.77
N ASP A 76 5.23 15.22 -7.10
CA ASP A 76 6.20 14.39 -7.83
C ASP A 76 5.52 13.23 -8.57
N LEU A 77 4.25 12.95 -8.24
CA LEU A 77 3.40 12.02 -8.95
C LEU A 77 2.64 12.65 -10.11
N SER A 78 2.66 13.97 -10.30
CA SER A 78 1.94 14.60 -11.43
C SER A 78 2.33 13.93 -12.75
N ASP A 79 1.31 13.66 -13.58
CA ASP A 79 1.41 13.01 -14.88
C ASP A 79 2.03 11.60 -14.86
N SER A 80 1.93 10.91 -13.72
CA SER A 80 2.39 9.52 -13.59
C SER A 80 1.23 8.52 -13.69
N THR A 81 1.54 7.35 -14.24
CA THR A 81 0.63 6.21 -14.34
C THR A 81 1.21 5.00 -13.63
N TRP A 82 0.41 4.38 -12.78
CA TRP A 82 0.79 3.24 -11.93
C TRP A 82 -0.16 2.08 -12.19
N PHE A 83 0.39 0.88 -12.31
CA PHE A 83 -0.39 -0.35 -12.45
C PHE A 83 -0.47 -1.04 -11.08
N LEU A 84 -1.68 -1.12 -10.52
CA LEU A 84 -1.89 -1.80 -9.23
C LEU A 84 -2.00 -3.31 -9.44
N THR A 85 -2.52 -3.72 -10.60
CA THR A 85 -2.50 -5.11 -11.10
C THR A 85 -2.36 -5.07 -12.62
N ASN A 86 -2.37 -6.23 -13.27
CA ASN A 86 -2.40 -6.32 -14.75
C ASN A 86 -3.56 -5.53 -15.39
N ASN A 87 -4.65 -5.29 -14.65
CA ASN A 87 -5.86 -4.66 -15.19
C ASN A 87 -6.21 -3.35 -14.47
N TRP A 88 -5.71 -3.10 -13.27
CA TRP A 88 -6.01 -1.87 -12.52
C TRP A 88 -4.92 -0.82 -12.73
N LYS A 89 -5.33 0.36 -13.18
CA LYS A 89 -4.46 1.51 -13.46
C LYS A 89 -4.87 2.71 -12.62
N LEU A 90 -3.92 3.36 -11.96
CA LEU A 90 -4.07 4.61 -11.23
C LEU A 90 -3.22 5.69 -11.91
N GLU A 91 -3.86 6.79 -12.29
CA GLU A 91 -3.24 7.92 -12.96
C GLU A 91 -3.30 9.13 -12.03
N PHE A 92 -2.20 9.84 -11.89
CA PHE A 92 -2.11 11.13 -11.22
C PHE A 92 -2.01 12.19 -12.31
N GLN A 93 -2.87 13.20 -12.27
CA GLN A 93 -2.96 14.24 -13.30
C GLN A 93 -2.27 15.52 -12.81
N ASP A 94 -1.69 16.34 -13.69
CA ASP A 94 -1.22 17.70 -13.34
C ASP A 94 -2.39 18.70 -13.17
N ILE A 95 -3.37 18.34 -12.33
CA ILE A 95 -4.50 19.20 -11.98
C ILE A 95 -4.58 19.27 -10.46
N ARG A 96 -4.18 20.42 -9.92
CA ARG A 96 -4.29 20.72 -8.49
C ARG A 96 -5.71 21.12 -8.10
N PHE A 97 -6.12 20.65 -6.93
CA PHE A 97 -7.32 21.10 -6.23
C PHE A 97 -6.91 21.92 -4.99
N PRO A 98 -7.80 22.74 -4.41
CA PRO A 98 -7.51 23.45 -3.17
C PRO A 98 -7.16 22.46 -2.06
N GLY A 99 -6.12 22.73 -1.26
CA GLY A 99 -5.78 21.91 -0.09
C GLY A 99 -4.68 20.85 -0.28
N GLU A 100 -3.71 21.09 -1.16
CA GLU A 100 -2.57 20.17 -1.40
C GLU A 100 -2.97 18.82 -2.00
N GLU A 101 -4.07 18.80 -2.76
CA GLU A 101 -4.60 17.60 -3.39
C GLU A 101 -4.33 17.57 -4.90
N ILE A 102 -4.17 16.35 -5.43
CA ILE A 102 -4.00 16.09 -6.86
C ILE A 102 -5.12 15.19 -7.36
N ARG A 103 -5.64 15.49 -8.56
CA ARG A 103 -6.63 14.64 -9.21
C ARG A 103 -6.04 13.29 -9.63
N THR A 104 -6.80 12.25 -9.37
CA THR A 104 -6.49 10.90 -9.85
C THR A 104 -7.59 10.31 -10.71
N ILE A 105 -7.21 9.38 -11.58
CA ILE A 105 -8.14 8.55 -12.35
C ILE A 105 -7.79 7.09 -12.05
N PHE A 106 -8.79 6.30 -11.67
CA PHE A 106 -8.62 4.89 -11.39
C PHE A 106 -9.48 4.06 -12.34
N SER A 107 -8.85 3.19 -13.13
CA SER A 107 -9.49 2.49 -14.23
C SER A 107 -9.19 0.99 -14.22
N TYR A 108 -10.22 0.18 -14.51
CA TYR A 108 -10.05 -1.23 -14.86
C TYR A 108 -10.02 -1.37 -16.37
N ILE A 109 -8.91 -1.87 -16.88
CA ILE A 109 -8.62 -2.03 -18.30
C ILE A 109 -8.37 -3.51 -18.59
N GLN A 110 -9.02 -4.04 -19.62
CA GLN A 110 -8.76 -5.39 -20.10
C GLN A 110 -8.72 -5.34 -21.63
N ASN A 111 -7.65 -5.89 -22.23
CA ASN A 111 -7.43 -5.87 -23.68
C ASN A 111 -7.52 -4.46 -24.31
N GLY A 112 -7.03 -3.45 -23.59
CA GLY A 112 -7.06 -2.04 -24.03
C GLY A 112 -8.43 -1.35 -23.93
N GLN A 113 -9.48 -2.04 -23.47
CA GLN A 113 -10.80 -1.47 -23.25
C GLN A 113 -10.98 -1.10 -21.78
N VAL A 114 -11.54 0.08 -21.51
CA VAL A 114 -11.89 0.53 -20.16
C VAL A 114 -13.27 -0.01 -19.81
N TYR A 115 -13.36 -0.88 -18.81
CA TYR A 115 -14.65 -1.40 -18.33
C TYR A 115 -15.18 -0.61 -17.14
N LYS A 116 -14.28 0.00 -16.36
CA LYS A 116 -14.63 0.78 -15.19
C LYS A 116 -13.65 1.94 -15.05
N SER A 117 -14.14 3.11 -14.62
CA SER A 117 -13.30 4.26 -14.32
C SER A 117 -13.94 5.12 -13.24
N GLY A 118 -13.12 5.77 -12.41
CA GLY A 118 -13.55 6.74 -11.42
C GLY A 118 -12.50 7.84 -11.24
N VAL A 119 -12.97 9.03 -10.87
CA VAL A 119 -12.11 10.17 -10.53
C VAL A 119 -11.95 10.24 -9.02
N GLY A 120 -10.75 10.55 -8.56
CA GLY A 120 -10.45 10.76 -7.16
C GLY A 120 -9.55 11.95 -6.88
N LEU A 121 -9.23 12.11 -5.60
CA LEU A 121 -8.25 13.06 -5.09
C LEU A 121 -7.22 12.30 -4.27
N ALA A 122 -5.95 12.62 -4.47
CA ALA A 122 -4.82 12.14 -3.70
C ALA A 122 -4.31 13.26 -2.80
N SER A 123 -3.98 12.93 -1.55
CA SER A 123 -3.45 13.86 -0.55
C SER A 123 -2.40 13.15 0.31
N VAL A 124 -1.49 13.92 0.92
CA VAL A 124 -0.56 13.38 1.92
C VAL A 124 -1.20 13.50 3.31
N LYS A 125 -1.21 12.40 4.06
CA LYS A 125 -1.71 12.34 5.42
C LYS A 125 -0.90 11.36 6.24
N ASP A 126 -0.37 11.84 7.37
CA ASP A 126 0.48 11.05 8.27
C ASP A 126 1.60 10.30 7.51
N GLY A 127 2.31 11.02 6.62
CA GLY A 127 3.40 10.49 5.79
C GLY A 127 2.97 9.60 4.62
N LYS A 128 1.68 9.25 4.51
CA LYS A 128 1.14 8.34 3.49
C LYS A 128 0.38 9.10 2.43
N ILE A 129 0.29 8.52 1.24
CA ILE A 129 -0.59 9.05 0.20
C ILE A 129 -1.93 8.32 0.28
N GLU A 130 -2.98 9.07 0.59
CA GLU A 130 -4.35 8.57 0.56
C GLU A 130 -5.03 9.03 -0.73
N VAL A 131 -5.57 8.08 -1.48
CA VAL A 131 -6.35 8.34 -2.70
C VAL A 131 -7.79 7.91 -2.48
N ASN A 132 -8.70 8.88 -2.55
CA ASN A 132 -10.13 8.68 -2.43
C ASN A 132 -10.78 8.75 -3.81
N ILE A 133 -11.34 7.64 -4.30
CA ILE A 133 -11.96 7.57 -5.63
C ILE A 133 -13.49 7.76 -5.51
N ASN A 134 -14.01 8.88 -6.00
CA ASN A 134 -15.42 9.27 -5.91
C ASN A 134 -16.32 8.67 -7.01
N GLY A 135 -15.74 8.02 -8.02
CA GLY A 135 -16.49 7.51 -9.19
C GLY A 135 -17.20 6.16 -9.01
N TYR A 136 -17.04 5.49 -7.87
CA TYR A 136 -17.68 4.21 -7.60
C TYR A 136 -18.60 4.31 -6.39
N SER A 137 -19.82 3.77 -6.47
CA SER A 137 -20.76 3.73 -5.34
C SER A 137 -20.16 2.95 -4.17
N GLY A 138 -19.71 3.66 -3.12
CA GLY A 138 -19.00 3.09 -1.96
C GLY A 138 -17.48 3.23 -2.07
N ASN A 139 -16.96 4.45 -1.99
CA ASN A 139 -15.55 4.87 -2.15
C ASN A 139 -14.49 3.75 -2.01
N PRO A 140 -13.94 3.23 -3.11
CA PRO A 140 -12.66 2.53 -3.07
C PRO A 140 -11.58 3.53 -2.65
N ALA A 141 -10.74 3.11 -1.72
CA ALA A 141 -9.61 3.89 -1.24
C ALA A 141 -8.33 3.14 -1.58
N VAL A 142 -7.32 3.89 -2.03
CA VAL A 142 -5.95 3.42 -2.13
C VAL A 142 -5.15 4.14 -1.06
N THR A 143 -4.44 3.41 -0.21
CA THR A 143 -3.48 3.97 0.72
C THR A 143 -2.10 3.48 0.31
N ILE A 144 -1.19 4.39 0.06
CA ILE A 144 0.18 4.10 -0.33
C ILE A 144 1.07 4.30 0.88
N HIS A 145 1.77 3.24 1.26
CA HIS A 145 2.68 3.19 2.40
C HIS A 145 4.12 3.47 1.98
N TYR A 146 4.48 2.94 0.81
CA TYR A 146 5.80 3.12 0.23
C TYR A 146 5.64 3.53 -1.23
N LEU A 147 6.42 4.51 -1.65
CA LEU A 147 6.55 4.96 -3.02
C LEU A 147 8.03 5.22 -3.27
N SER A 148 8.50 4.88 -4.45
CA SER A 148 9.82 5.19 -4.96
C SER A 148 9.69 5.58 -6.42
N ILE A 149 9.65 6.89 -6.67
CA ILE A 149 9.46 7.43 -8.02
C ILE A 149 10.68 7.11 -8.89
N ALA A 150 11.89 7.20 -8.32
CA ALA A 150 13.14 6.87 -9.02
C ALA A 150 13.21 5.41 -9.47
N ASN A 151 12.62 4.49 -8.70
CA ASN A 151 12.67 3.05 -8.98
C ASN A 151 11.35 2.49 -9.54
N GLY A 152 10.32 3.33 -9.74
CA GLY A 152 8.99 2.89 -10.19
C GLY A 152 8.28 1.93 -9.23
N LYS A 153 8.59 1.96 -7.94
CA LYS A 153 8.00 1.02 -6.96
C LYS A 153 6.96 1.71 -6.07
N MET A 154 5.87 1.02 -5.74
CA MET A 154 4.83 1.50 -4.85
C MET A 154 4.27 0.31 -4.05
N GLU A 155 3.93 0.48 -2.78
CA GLU A 155 3.29 -0.55 -1.96
C GLU A 155 2.22 0.07 -1.06
N GLY A 156 1.15 -0.68 -0.80
CA GLY A 156 0.08 -0.23 0.06
C GLY A 156 -1.16 -1.12 0.05
N PHE A 157 -2.32 -0.49 0.21
CA PHE A 157 -3.60 -1.19 0.32
C PHE A 157 -4.59 -0.58 -0.67
N PHE A 158 -5.43 -1.44 -1.24
CA PHE A 158 -6.56 -1.02 -2.05
C PHE A 158 -7.80 -1.83 -1.64
N LYS A 159 -8.92 -1.12 -1.50
CA LYS A 159 -10.22 -1.72 -1.22
C LYS A 159 -11.12 -1.63 -2.46
N ASP A 160 -11.38 -2.76 -3.11
CA ASP A 160 -12.42 -2.89 -4.15
C ASP A 160 -13.80 -3.00 -3.51
N ILE A 161 -14.84 -2.41 -4.12
CA ILE A 161 -16.23 -2.58 -3.68
C ILE A 161 -16.74 -4.00 -3.87
N VAL A 162 -16.24 -4.73 -4.88
CA VAL A 162 -16.67 -6.12 -5.14
C VAL A 162 -16.27 -7.05 -4.00
N TYR A 163 -15.24 -6.68 -3.23
CA TYR A 163 -14.79 -7.42 -2.06
C TYR A 163 -15.02 -6.54 -0.83
N SER A 164 -16.02 -6.86 -0.01
CA SER A 164 -16.33 -6.15 1.24
C SER A 164 -15.14 -6.01 2.22
N ASN A 165 -14.03 -6.71 1.98
CA ASN A 165 -12.81 -6.69 2.77
C ASN A 165 -11.69 -5.92 2.06
N SER A 166 -11.02 -5.03 2.78
CA SER A 166 -9.74 -4.44 2.36
C SER A 166 -8.70 -5.55 2.18
N ARG A 167 -7.86 -5.45 1.15
CA ARG A 167 -6.80 -6.42 0.85
C ARG A 167 -5.46 -5.68 0.74
N VAL A 168 -4.41 -6.34 1.24
CA VAL A 168 -3.01 -5.88 1.16
C VAL A 168 -2.47 -6.25 -0.21
N TYR A 169 -1.79 -5.32 -0.88
CA TYR A 169 -1.21 -5.57 -2.20
C TYR A 169 0.17 -4.92 -2.31
N THR A 170 1.16 -5.70 -2.74
CA THR A 170 2.43 -5.17 -3.23
C THR A 170 2.22 -4.72 -4.67
N PHE A 171 2.50 -3.45 -4.98
CA PHE A 171 2.29 -2.90 -6.32
C PHE A 171 3.62 -2.84 -7.09
N THR A 172 3.58 -3.06 -8.40
CA THR A 172 4.73 -2.85 -9.28
C THR A 172 4.28 -1.92 -10.39
N ALA A 173 4.92 -0.75 -10.51
CA ALA A 173 4.60 0.18 -11.57
C ALA A 173 5.74 0.29 -12.56
N THR A 174 5.34 0.51 -13.79
CA THR A 174 6.23 0.94 -14.85
C THR A 174 5.87 2.39 -15.13
N LYS A 175 6.75 3.31 -14.77
CA LYS A 175 6.68 4.68 -15.26
C LYS A 175 6.91 4.60 -16.78
N GLN A 176 5.92 5.00 -17.58
CA GLN A 176 6.19 5.39 -18.97
C GLN A 176 6.59 6.85 -18.99
#